data_AF-A0AA88PTU1-F1
#
_entry.id   AF-A0AA88PTU1-F1
#
_cell.length_a   1.000
_cell.length_b   1.000
_cell.length_c   1.000
_cell.angle_alpha   90.00
_cell.angle_beta   90.00
_cell.angle_gamma   90.00
#
_symmetry.space_group_name_H-M   'P 1'
#
loop_
_entity.id
_entity.type
_entity.pdbx_description
1 polymer ?
#
loop_
_entity_poly.entity_id
_entity_poly.type
_entity_poly.pdbx_seq_one_letter_code
_entity_poly.pdbx_strand_id
1 'polypeptide(L)'
;MSAQQMLKVFVTRRIPQEGMKILKRAGMCNLSVWDSDEPVPRAELLKGVAGAHGLLCLLSDKIDVEVLDAAGPNLKVISTLSVGFDHLAIDEIKKRGIRVGYTPDVLTDATAELTVALLLATARRLPEGVEEVKNGGWSTWKPLWLCGYGLSGSTVGVIGLGRIGLAIARRLKPFGVKRLLYTGRQPKPQAQEVDGEYVPLDTLVSESDFVVVSCSLTPDTQGLCDKTFFSKMKKTSVFINTSRGAVVNQEDLFEALSSGQIAAAGLDVTTPEPLPTNHPLLTLKNCVVLPHIGSATYSTRGVMSELTANNLLAGLTGSEMPSELKL
;
A
#
# COMPACT_ATOMS: atom_id res chain seq x y z
N MET A 1 9.91 46.24 9.06
CA MET A 1 9.51 44.82 9.06
C MET A 1 10.15 44.18 7.84
N SER A 2 11.16 43.34 8.00
CA SER A 2 11.75 42.64 6.84
C SER A 2 10.68 41.72 6.25
N ALA A 3 10.55 41.69 4.92
CA ALA A 3 9.70 40.72 4.27
C ALA A 3 10.20 39.32 4.66
N GLN A 4 9.41 38.58 5.41
CA GLN A 4 9.74 37.22 5.80
C GLN A 4 9.91 36.41 4.51
N GLN A 5 11.12 35.91 4.25
CA GLN A 5 11.42 35.21 3.00
C GLN A 5 10.55 33.96 2.90
N MET A 6 9.64 33.92 1.93
CA MET A 6 8.74 32.77 1.74
C MET A 6 9.55 31.54 1.36
N LEU A 7 9.29 30.42 2.03
CA LEU A 7 9.93 29.14 1.78
C LEU A 7 9.31 28.50 0.55
N LYS A 8 10.13 28.23 -0.47
CA LYS A 8 9.67 27.49 -1.66
C LYS A 8 9.25 26.07 -1.26
N VAL A 9 8.05 25.67 -1.63
CA VAL A 9 7.52 24.31 -1.43
C VAL A 9 7.05 23.78 -2.78
N PHE A 10 7.45 22.56 -3.12
CA PHE A 10 6.94 21.86 -4.30
C PHE A 10 5.95 20.76 -3.89
N VAL A 11 4.78 20.73 -4.54
CA VAL A 11 3.75 19.70 -4.35
C VAL A 11 3.60 18.95 -5.68
N THR A 12 3.86 17.65 -5.68
CA THR A 12 4.00 16.85 -6.91
C THR A 12 2.69 16.48 -7.61
N ARG A 13 1.53 16.80 -7.02
CA ARG A 13 0.18 16.47 -7.54
C ARG A 13 -0.88 17.41 -6.94
N ARG A 14 -2.07 17.45 -7.53
CA ARG A 14 -3.28 17.84 -6.80
C ARG A 14 -3.49 16.90 -5.60
N ILE A 15 -3.67 17.48 -4.42
CA ILE A 15 -3.96 16.77 -3.17
C ILE A 15 -5.35 17.19 -2.63
N PRO A 16 -5.95 16.43 -1.70
CA PRO A 16 -7.21 16.82 -1.05
C PRO A 16 -7.17 18.24 -0.45
N GLN A 17 -8.32 18.88 -0.44
CA GLN A 17 -8.44 20.30 -0.10
C GLN A 17 -8.08 20.59 1.36
N GLU A 18 -8.20 19.61 2.25
CA GLU A 18 -7.85 19.69 3.66
C GLU A 18 -6.39 20.11 3.83
N GLY A 19 -5.45 19.39 3.21
CA GLY A 19 -4.02 19.74 3.27
C GLY A 19 -3.69 21.00 2.47
N MET A 20 -4.29 21.17 1.28
CA MET A 20 -4.01 22.36 0.45
C MET A 20 -4.45 23.67 1.13
N LYS A 21 -5.58 23.67 1.86
CA LYS A 21 -6.03 24.82 2.65
C LYS A 21 -5.06 25.14 3.79
N ILE A 22 -4.50 24.13 4.45
CA ILE A 22 -3.51 24.31 5.52
C ILE A 22 -2.24 24.99 4.96
N LEU A 23 -1.70 24.47 3.86
CA LEU A 23 -0.50 25.04 3.23
C LEU A 23 -0.72 26.50 2.79
N LYS A 24 -1.87 26.81 2.19
CA LYS A 24 -2.21 28.18 1.76
C LYS A 24 -2.38 29.16 2.94
N ARG A 25 -3.00 28.70 4.04
CA ARG A 25 -3.25 29.53 5.23
C ARG A 25 -1.99 29.82 6.04
N ALA A 26 -0.95 28.99 5.92
CA ALA A 26 0.28 29.15 6.68
C ALA A 26 1.01 30.48 6.41
N GLY A 27 0.81 31.10 5.24
CA GLY A 27 1.36 32.42 4.90
C GLY A 27 2.89 32.50 4.78
N MET A 28 3.59 31.37 4.97
CA MET A 28 5.07 31.29 4.96
C MET A 28 5.64 30.55 3.75
N CYS A 29 4.79 29.97 2.89
CA CYS A 29 5.20 29.12 1.79
C CYS A 29 4.92 29.80 0.43
N ASN A 30 5.91 29.79 -0.46
CA ASN A 30 5.70 29.99 -1.89
C ASN A 30 5.43 28.61 -2.53
N LEU A 31 4.15 28.31 -2.74
CA LEU A 31 3.71 27.00 -3.23
C LEU A 31 3.83 26.91 -4.76
N SER A 32 4.58 25.92 -5.23
CA SER A 32 4.59 25.47 -6.62
C SER A 32 3.93 24.10 -6.67
N VAL A 33 2.85 23.97 -7.42
CA VAL A 33 2.05 22.74 -7.49
C VAL A 33 2.05 22.22 -8.92
N TRP A 34 2.31 20.93 -9.10
CA TRP A 34 1.95 20.24 -10.33
C TRP A 34 0.43 20.05 -10.35
N ASP A 35 -0.27 20.94 -11.06
CA ASP A 35 -1.74 21.05 -11.05
C ASP A 35 -2.41 20.00 -11.95
N SER A 36 -2.13 18.72 -11.70
CA SER A 36 -2.70 17.59 -12.43
C SER A 36 -3.02 16.44 -11.48
N ASP A 37 -3.93 15.57 -11.92
CA ASP A 37 -4.18 14.25 -11.33
C ASP A 37 -3.19 13.21 -11.87
N GLU A 38 -2.49 13.52 -12.96
CA GLU A 38 -1.48 12.67 -13.57
C GLU A 38 -0.10 12.77 -12.87
N PRO A 39 0.70 11.68 -12.87
CA PRO A 39 2.11 11.66 -12.49
C PRO A 39 2.92 12.86 -13.03
N VAL A 40 3.73 13.48 -12.17
CA VAL A 40 4.60 14.59 -12.58
C VAL A 40 5.73 13.98 -13.40
N PRO A 41 5.93 14.40 -14.66
CA PRO A 41 7.01 13.87 -15.46
C PRO A 41 8.36 14.13 -14.79
N ARG A 42 9.31 13.21 -14.96
CA ARG A 42 10.62 13.29 -14.30
C ARG A 42 11.31 14.64 -14.48
N ALA A 43 11.35 15.17 -15.70
CA ALA A 43 11.95 16.46 -15.99
C ALA A 43 11.28 17.63 -15.24
N GLU A 44 9.95 17.62 -15.13
CA GLU A 44 9.19 18.64 -14.39
C GLU A 44 9.36 18.48 -12.88
N LEU A 45 9.51 17.26 -12.36
CA LEU A 45 9.85 17.02 -10.96
C LEU A 45 11.20 17.66 -10.63
N LEU A 46 12.25 17.37 -11.40
CA LEU A 46 13.60 17.92 -11.18
C LEU A 46 13.61 19.44 -11.23
N LYS A 47 12.90 20.04 -12.19
CA LYS A 47 12.73 21.49 -12.30
C LYS A 47 11.93 22.08 -11.13
N GLY A 48 10.85 21.41 -10.73
CA GLY A 48 9.96 21.83 -9.66
C GLY A 48 10.66 21.89 -8.31
N VAL A 49 11.44 20.87 -7.98
CA VAL A 49 12.16 20.77 -6.69
C VAL A 49 13.35 21.72 -6.58
N ALA A 50 13.89 22.24 -7.69
CA ALA A 50 15.10 23.07 -7.66
C ALA A 50 15.01 24.26 -6.68
N GLY A 51 15.85 24.27 -5.65
CA GLY A 51 15.86 25.29 -4.60
C GLY A 51 14.67 25.24 -3.62
N ALA A 52 13.88 24.17 -3.64
CA ALA A 52 12.78 23.98 -2.69
C ALA A 52 13.31 23.76 -1.26
N HIS A 53 12.58 24.27 -0.28
CA HIS A 53 12.82 24.05 1.14
C HIS A 53 12.03 22.85 1.67
N GLY A 54 10.89 22.58 1.05
CA GLY A 54 10.03 21.45 1.37
C GLY A 54 9.48 20.79 0.12
N LEU A 55 9.35 19.47 0.16
CA LEU A 55 8.74 18.66 -0.89
C LEU A 55 7.55 17.88 -0.31
N LEU A 56 6.36 18.08 -0.87
CA LEU A 56 5.21 17.21 -0.64
C LEU A 56 5.08 16.26 -1.84
N CYS A 57 5.29 14.96 -1.58
CA CYS A 57 5.27 13.92 -2.61
C CYS A 57 4.25 12.81 -2.33
N LEU A 58 4.01 11.97 -3.32
CA LEU A 58 3.15 10.79 -3.24
C LEU A 58 4.01 9.52 -3.40
N LEU A 59 3.46 8.37 -3.04
CA LEU A 59 4.13 7.07 -3.17
C LEU A 59 4.59 6.71 -4.60
N SER A 60 3.98 7.34 -5.62
CA SER A 60 4.29 7.13 -7.03
C SER A 60 5.54 7.91 -7.49
N ASP A 61 5.98 8.91 -6.72
CA ASP A 61 7.08 9.77 -7.11
C ASP A 61 8.40 9.17 -6.58
N LYS A 62 9.29 8.73 -7.48
CA LYS A 62 10.60 8.19 -7.08
C LYS A 62 11.54 9.33 -6.64
N ILE A 63 11.70 9.49 -5.32
CA ILE A 63 12.57 10.52 -4.73
C ILE A 63 13.95 9.89 -4.44
N ASP A 64 14.74 9.77 -5.50
CA ASP A 64 16.11 9.26 -5.45
C ASP A 64 17.16 10.39 -5.38
N VAL A 65 18.43 10.01 -5.44
CA VAL A 65 19.58 10.94 -5.33
C VAL A 65 19.50 12.08 -6.35
N GLU A 66 19.07 11.83 -7.58
CA GLU A 66 18.98 12.87 -8.62
C GLU A 66 17.94 13.94 -8.25
N VAL A 67 16.80 13.56 -7.65
CA VAL A 67 15.81 14.53 -7.16
C VAL A 67 16.37 15.34 -6.00
N LEU A 68 17.10 14.69 -5.08
CA LEU A 68 17.73 15.36 -3.94
C LEU A 68 18.82 16.33 -4.40
N ASP A 69 19.59 15.98 -5.43
CA ASP A 69 20.61 16.83 -6.04
C ASP A 69 19.99 18.03 -6.75
N ALA A 70 18.94 17.79 -7.54
CA ALA A 70 18.20 18.85 -8.21
C ALA A 70 17.60 19.83 -7.21
N ALA A 71 17.06 19.35 -6.09
CA ALA A 71 16.52 20.20 -5.03
C ALA A 71 17.58 21.10 -4.40
N GLY A 72 18.79 20.57 -4.21
CA GLY A 72 19.93 21.29 -3.66
C GLY A 72 19.88 21.47 -2.14
N PRO A 73 20.78 22.27 -1.57
CA PRO A 73 21.02 22.34 -0.12
C PRO A 73 19.90 23.01 0.69
N ASN A 74 18.91 23.61 0.02
CA ASN A 74 17.79 24.27 0.71
C ASN A 74 16.77 23.27 1.26
N LEU A 75 16.73 22.05 0.73
CA LEU A 75 15.72 21.06 1.08
C LEU A 75 15.90 20.62 2.54
N LYS A 76 14.89 20.84 3.37
CA LYS A 76 14.90 20.54 4.82
C LYS A 76 13.93 19.43 5.21
N VAL A 77 12.85 19.28 4.44
CA VAL A 77 11.78 18.34 4.74
C VAL A 77 11.19 17.72 3.46
N ILE A 78 10.96 16.42 3.51
CA ILE A 78 10.13 15.69 2.55
C ILE A 78 8.93 15.14 3.32
N SER A 79 7.71 15.48 2.91
CA SER A 79 6.50 14.91 3.49
C SER A 79 5.76 14.10 2.43
N THR A 80 5.68 12.79 2.65
CA THR A 80 4.98 11.88 1.73
C THR A 80 3.54 11.64 2.17
N LEU A 81 2.60 11.71 1.23
CA LEU A 81 1.19 11.36 1.42
C LEU A 81 1.04 9.82 1.30
N SER A 82 1.74 9.10 2.17
CA SER A 82 1.75 7.63 2.21
C SER A 82 2.33 7.11 3.53
N VAL A 83 2.01 5.86 3.88
CA VAL A 83 2.69 5.15 4.99
C VAL A 83 3.95 4.42 4.53
N GLY A 84 3.93 3.82 3.34
CA GLY A 84 5.13 3.25 2.76
C GLY A 84 6.04 4.35 2.22
N PHE A 85 7.35 4.14 2.35
CA PHE A 85 8.40 5.11 2.05
C PHE A 85 9.53 4.50 1.21
N ASP A 86 9.28 3.33 0.59
CA ASP A 86 10.20 2.61 -0.30
C ASP A 86 10.57 3.40 -1.57
N HIS A 87 9.78 4.41 -1.93
CA HIS A 87 10.04 5.35 -3.02
C HIS A 87 11.01 6.48 -2.66
N LEU A 88 11.47 6.54 -1.41
CA LEU A 88 12.40 7.56 -0.91
C LEU A 88 13.81 6.96 -0.72
N ALA A 89 14.85 7.64 -1.20
CA ALA A 89 16.24 7.27 -0.93
C ALA A 89 16.65 7.59 0.51
N ILE A 90 16.13 6.82 1.46
CA ILE A 90 16.23 7.08 2.91
C ILE A 90 17.68 7.30 3.39
N ASP A 91 18.63 6.49 2.92
CA ASP A 91 20.04 6.63 3.36
C ASP A 91 20.65 7.97 2.95
N GLU A 92 20.35 8.44 1.73
CA GLU A 92 20.83 9.72 1.23
C GLU A 92 20.10 10.89 1.88
N ILE A 93 18.79 10.76 2.13
CA ILE A 93 17.99 11.73 2.88
C ILE A 93 18.56 11.91 4.30
N LYS A 94 18.86 10.81 4.99
CA LYS A 94 19.46 10.80 6.32
C LYS A 94 20.82 11.49 6.32
N LYS A 95 21.69 11.14 5.37
CA LYS A 95 23.02 11.75 5.21
C LYS A 95 22.96 13.27 5.01
N ARG A 96 21.93 13.77 4.33
CA ARG A 96 21.69 15.21 4.10
C ARG A 96 21.00 15.92 5.28
N GLY A 97 20.61 15.20 6.33
CA GLY A 97 19.88 15.76 7.47
C GLY A 97 18.47 16.22 7.12
N ILE A 98 17.88 15.68 6.04
CA ILE A 98 16.53 16.03 5.60
C ILE A 98 15.53 15.25 6.46
N ARG A 99 14.55 15.96 7.03
CA ARG A 99 13.50 15.34 7.86
C ARG A 99 12.42 14.72 6.98
N VAL A 100 11.81 13.62 7.44
CA VAL A 100 10.76 12.92 6.67
C VAL A 100 9.47 12.83 7.46
N GLY A 101 8.40 13.37 6.87
CA GLY A 101 7.03 13.18 7.32
C GLY A 101 6.32 12.09 6.51
N TYR A 102 5.50 11.27 7.16
CA TYR A 102 4.71 10.20 6.53
C TYR A 102 3.35 10.07 7.23
N THR A 103 2.46 9.21 6.73
CA THR A 103 1.07 9.10 7.23
C THR A 103 0.75 7.74 7.86
N PRO A 104 1.42 7.33 8.95
CA PRO A 104 1.04 6.12 9.69
C PRO A 104 -0.31 6.31 10.38
N ASP A 105 -0.89 5.20 10.84
CA ASP A 105 -2.10 5.14 11.67
C ASP A 105 -3.41 5.59 10.96
N VAL A 106 -3.46 6.79 10.37
CA VAL A 106 -4.67 7.44 9.82
C VAL A 106 -5.35 6.69 8.66
N LEU A 107 -4.65 5.77 8.01
CA LEU A 107 -5.15 4.96 6.89
C LEU A 107 -5.34 3.49 7.22
N THR A 108 -5.06 3.09 8.46
CA THR A 108 -5.00 1.69 8.88
C THR A 108 -6.33 0.99 8.65
N ASP A 109 -7.43 1.61 9.08
CA ASP A 109 -8.76 1.01 8.98
C ASP A 109 -9.25 0.90 7.54
N ALA A 110 -9.15 1.98 6.75
CA ALA A 110 -9.54 1.95 5.34
C ALA A 110 -8.75 0.89 4.54
N THR A 111 -7.44 0.77 4.79
CA THR A 111 -6.59 -0.22 4.11
C THR A 111 -6.95 -1.65 4.54
N ALA A 112 -7.24 -1.87 5.83
CA ALA A 112 -7.69 -3.16 6.31
C ALA A 112 -9.08 -3.53 5.76
N GLU A 113 -9.99 -2.57 5.65
CA GLU A 113 -11.32 -2.74 5.03
C GLU A 113 -11.22 -3.15 3.57
N LEU A 114 -10.39 -2.47 2.78
CA LEU A 114 -10.18 -2.86 1.39
C LEU A 114 -9.56 -4.26 1.30
N THR A 115 -8.57 -4.56 2.14
CA THR A 115 -7.90 -5.87 2.09
C THR A 115 -8.90 -7.01 2.34
N VAL A 116 -9.82 -6.84 3.30
CA VAL A 116 -10.90 -7.82 3.54
C VAL A 116 -11.90 -7.83 2.39
N ALA A 117 -12.26 -6.69 1.81
CA ALA A 117 -13.14 -6.63 0.65
C ALA A 117 -12.54 -7.36 -0.56
N LEU A 118 -11.25 -7.15 -0.85
CA LEU A 118 -10.50 -7.83 -1.90
C LEU A 118 -10.43 -9.33 -1.65
N LEU A 119 -10.15 -9.75 -0.41
CA LEU A 119 -10.17 -11.15 0.00
C LEU A 119 -11.53 -11.78 -0.29
N LEU A 120 -12.61 -11.16 0.17
CA LEU A 120 -13.97 -11.69 -0.02
C LEU A 120 -14.37 -11.71 -1.49
N ALA A 121 -14.08 -10.65 -2.24
CA ALA A 121 -14.39 -10.57 -3.67
C ALA A 121 -13.67 -11.68 -4.46
N THR A 122 -12.41 -11.94 -4.13
CA THR A 122 -11.59 -12.99 -4.74
C THR A 122 -12.10 -14.38 -4.35
N ALA A 123 -12.19 -14.66 -3.05
CA ALA A 123 -12.55 -15.98 -2.54
C ALA A 123 -13.98 -16.41 -2.90
N ARG A 124 -14.90 -15.44 -3.01
CA ARG A 124 -16.31 -15.65 -3.35
C ARG A 124 -16.62 -15.38 -4.83
N ARG A 125 -15.59 -15.17 -5.65
CA ARG A 125 -15.69 -15.09 -7.12
C ARG A 125 -16.66 -14.00 -7.60
N LEU A 126 -16.68 -12.86 -6.91
CA LEU A 126 -17.61 -11.76 -7.21
C LEU A 126 -17.43 -11.22 -8.64
N PRO A 127 -16.21 -10.97 -9.16
CA PRO A 127 -16.04 -10.47 -10.52
C PRO A 127 -16.62 -11.41 -11.58
N GLU A 128 -16.38 -12.72 -11.45
CA GLU A 128 -16.98 -13.73 -12.33
C GLU A 128 -18.51 -13.72 -12.23
N GLY A 129 -19.06 -13.69 -11.01
CA GLY A 129 -20.51 -13.63 -10.82
C GLY A 129 -21.16 -12.38 -11.39
N VAL A 130 -20.51 -11.22 -11.26
CA VAL A 130 -20.98 -9.96 -11.88
C VAL A 130 -20.98 -10.06 -13.41
N GLU A 131 -19.94 -10.67 -13.98
CA GLU A 131 -19.83 -10.84 -15.43
C GLU A 131 -20.92 -11.77 -15.98
N GLU A 132 -21.19 -12.89 -15.30
CA GLU A 132 -22.25 -13.83 -15.71
C GLU A 132 -23.66 -13.22 -15.68
N VAL A 133 -23.90 -12.22 -14.83
CA VAL A 133 -25.15 -11.44 -14.86
C VAL A 133 -25.18 -10.50 -16.05
N LYS A 134 -24.09 -9.79 -16.32
CA LYS A 134 -24.01 -8.80 -17.41
C LYS A 134 -24.08 -9.45 -18.79
N ASN A 135 -23.46 -10.61 -18.96
CA ASN A 135 -23.36 -11.31 -20.24
C ASN A 135 -24.54 -12.27 -20.51
N GLY A 136 -25.49 -12.39 -19.58
CA GLY A 136 -26.65 -13.27 -19.70
C GLY A 136 -26.39 -14.76 -19.40
N GLY A 137 -25.22 -15.13 -18.87
CA GLY A 137 -24.88 -16.49 -18.45
C GLY A 137 -25.68 -16.99 -17.24
N TRP A 138 -26.23 -16.07 -16.44
CA TRP A 138 -27.14 -16.42 -15.35
C TRP A 138 -28.54 -16.83 -15.86
N SER A 139 -28.77 -18.14 -15.92
CA SER A 139 -30.07 -18.70 -16.33
C SER A 139 -31.02 -18.96 -15.16
N THR A 140 -30.50 -19.43 -14.02
CA THR A 140 -31.26 -19.75 -12.80
C THR A 140 -30.30 -19.95 -11.64
N TRP A 141 -30.82 -20.16 -10.42
CA TRP A 141 -30.02 -20.61 -9.29
C TRP A 141 -29.51 -22.04 -9.53
N LYS A 142 -28.21 -22.27 -9.32
CA LYS A 142 -27.55 -23.55 -9.58
C LYS A 142 -26.75 -23.98 -8.34
N PRO A 143 -26.96 -25.18 -7.78
CA PRO A 143 -26.36 -25.60 -6.50
C PRO A 143 -24.83 -25.75 -6.52
N LEU A 144 -24.22 -25.93 -7.69
CA LEU A 144 -22.77 -26.19 -7.85
C LEU A 144 -22.04 -25.10 -8.66
N TRP A 145 -22.72 -24.00 -8.99
CA TRP A 145 -22.18 -22.97 -9.86
C TRP A 145 -21.63 -21.80 -9.05
N LEU A 146 -20.47 -21.28 -9.46
CA LEU A 146 -19.77 -20.18 -8.78
C LEU A 146 -19.52 -20.40 -7.28
N CYS A 147 -19.43 -21.66 -6.85
CA CYS A 147 -18.95 -21.97 -5.50
C CYS A 147 -17.51 -21.45 -5.33
N GLY A 148 -17.25 -20.87 -4.15
CA GLY A 148 -15.96 -20.31 -3.76
C GLY A 148 -15.51 -20.82 -2.39
N TYR A 149 -14.48 -20.19 -1.83
CA TYR A 149 -13.87 -20.60 -0.56
C TYR A 149 -14.38 -19.74 0.60
N GLY A 150 -14.79 -20.39 1.69
CA GLY A 150 -15.33 -19.73 2.89
C GLY A 150 -14.26 -19.53 3.97
N LEU A 151 -14.43 -18.48 4.80
CA LEU A 151 -13.56 -18.17 5.94
C LEU A 151 -13.88 -18.99 7.20
N SER A 152 -15.09 -19.52 7.32
CA SER A 152 -15.50 -20.29 8.51
C SER A 152 -14.67 -21.57 8.62
N GLY A 153 -14.07 -21.79 9.81
CA GLY A 153 -13.20 -22.94 10.07
C GLY A 153 -11.81 -22.85 9.46
N SER A 154 -11.49 -21.76 8.74
CA SER A 154 -10.23 -21.62 7.99
C SER A 154 -9.03 -21.23 8.86
N THR A 155 -7.83 -21.44 8.31
CA THR A 155 -6.58 -20.84 8.79
C THR A 155 -6.23 -19.63 7.92
N VAL A 156 -5.99 -18.47 8.56
CA VAL A 156 -5.52 -17.25 7.88
C VAL A 156 -4.08 -16.96 8.29
N GLY A 157 -3.18 -16.82 7.32
CA GLY A 157 -1.79 -16.42 7.51
C GLY A 157 -1.55 -14.97 7.12
N VAL A 158 -1.01 -14.16 8.03
CA VAL A 158 -0.68 -12.74 7.79
C VAL A 158 0.83 -12.55 7.74
N ILE A 159 1.37 -12.14 6.59
CA ILE A 159 2.78 -11.79 6.43
C ILE A 159 2.93 -10.30 6.76
N GLY A 160 3.50 -10.03 7.93
CA GLY A 160 3.63 -8.67 8.47
C GLY A 160 2.42 -8.25 9.31
N LEU A 161 2.39 -8.69 10.58
CA LEU A 161 1.38 -8.27 11.57
C LEU A 161 1.69 -6.87 12.16
N GLY A 162 1.82 -5.87 11.29
CA GLY A 162 1.87 -4.46 11.68
C GLY A 162 0.48 -3.92 12.04
N ARG A 163 0.35 -2.58 12.11
CA ARG A 163 -0.95 -1.91 12.38
C ARG A 163 -2.05 -2.39 11.43
N ILE A 164 -1.76 -2.42 10.12
CA ILE A 164 -2.70 -2.85 9.07
C ILE A 164 -2.98 -4.35 9.20
N GLY A 165 -1.94 -5.19 9.31
CA GLY A 165 -2.10 -6.65 9.49
C GLY A 165 -2.95 -7.02 10.70
N LEU A 166 -2.76 -6.32 11.83
CA LEU A 166 -3.57 -6.50 13.04
C LEU A 166 -5.04 -6.07 12.81
N ALA A 167 -5.26 -4.92 12.15
CA ALA A 167 -6.59 -4.45 11.82
C ALA A 167 -7.33 -5.38 10.85
N ILE A 168 -6.62 -6.02 9.91
CA ILE A 168 -7.13 -7.08 9.03
C ILE A 168 -7.52 -8.30 9.87
N ALA A 169 -6.62 -8.78 10.73
CA ALA A 169 -6.85 -9.93 11.60
C ALA A 169 -8.09 -9.75 12.50
N ARG A 170 -8.25 -8.57 13.13
CA ARG A 170 -9.43 -8.23 13.93
C ARG A 170 -10.73 -8.30 13.12
N ARG A 171 -10.70 -7.84 11.86
CA ARG A 171 -11.87 -7.86 10.95
C ARG A 171 -12.21 -9.27 10.44
N LEU A 172 -11.21 -10.13 10.28
CA LEU A 172 -11.43 -11.51 9.81
C LEU A 172 -11.92 -12.45 10.92
N LYS A 173 -11.54 -12.22 12.19
CA LYS A 173 -11.97 -13.03 13.34
C LYS A 173 -13.49 -13.34 13.38
N PRO A 174 -14.41 -12.37 13.24
CA PRO A 174 -15.85 -12.64 13.28
C PRO A 174 -16.39 -13.44 12.08
N PHE A 175 -15.60 -13.70 11.03
CA PHE A 175 -15.99 -14.60 9.94
C PHE A 175 -15.87 -16.09 10.32
N GLY A 176 -15.48 -16.40 11.56
CA GLY A 176 -15.33 -17.76 12.06
C GLY A 176 -13.99 -18.40 11.71
N VAL A 177 -12.94 -17.58 11.53
CA VAL A 177 -11.56 -18.06 11.34
C VAL A 177 -11.16 -18.90 12.55
N LYS A 178 -10.66 -20.11 12.29
CA LYS A 178 -10.26 -21.08 13.33
C LYS A 178 -8.88 -20.79 13.87
N ARG A 179 -7.93 -20.45 13.00
CA ARG A 179 -6.53 -20.18 13.35
C ARG A 179 -6.03 -18.95 12.63
N LEU A 180 -5.33 -18.09 13.35
CA LEU A 180 -4.63 -16.94 12.78
C LEU A 180 -3.14 -17.11 12.98
N LEU A 181 -2.42 -17.28 11.88
CA LEU A 181 -0.96 -17.38 11.86
C LEU A 181 -0.37 -16.04 11.42
N TYR A 182 0.80 -15.70 11.92
CA TYR A 182 1.54 -14.57 11.37
C TYR A 182 3.04 -14.80 11.39
N THR A 183 3.73 -14.08 10.51
CA THR A 183 5.19 -14.08 10.44
C THR A 183 5.74 -12.68 10.24
N GLY A 184 7.02 -12.51 10.51
CA GLY A 184 7.75 -11.24 10.44
C GLY A 184 9.14 -11.39 11.04
N ARG A 185 9.79 -10.26 11.35
CA ARG A 185 11.14 -10.28 11.97
C ARG A 185 11.14 -10.78 13.43
N GLN A 186 10.04 -10.55 14.15
CA GLN A 186 9.89 -10.88 15.56
C GLN A 186 8.42 -11.00 15.93
N PRO A 187 8.08 -11.76 16.99
CA PRO A 187 6.74 -11.77 17.57
C PRO A 187 6.26 -10.36 17.96
N LYS A 188 4.94 -10.17 17.95
CA LYS A 188 4.29 -8.91 18.30
C LYS A 188 3.39 -9.11 19.51
N PRO A 189 3.55 -8.33 20.61
CA PRO A 189 2.67 -8.42 21.77
C PRO A 189 1.18 -8.26 21.41
N GLN A 190 0.87 -7.38 20.46
CA GLN A 190 -0.49 -7.10 20.01
C GLN A 190 -1.16 -8.30 19.30
N ALA A 191 -0.40 -9.35 18.94
CA ALA A 191 -0.98 -10.55 18.34
C ALA A 191 -1.96 -11.26 19.28
N GLN A 192 -1.81 -11.09 20.60
CA GLN A 192 -2.73 -11.66 21.60
C GLN A 192 -4.17 -11.18 21.41
N GLU A 193 -4.38 -9.97 20.88
CA GLU A 193 -5.74 -9.41 20.66
C GLU A 193 -6.54 -10.18 19.61
N VAL A 194 -5.84 -10.89 18.73
CA VAL A 194 -6.42 -11.65 17.61
C VAL A 194 -6.11 -13.15 17.72
N ASP A 195 -5.63 -13.60 18.89
CA ASP A 195 -5.17 -14.97 19.12
C ASP A 195 -4.16 -15.44 18.06
N GLY A 196 -3.28 -14.53 17.64
CA GLY A 196 -2.32 -14.74 16.57
C GLY A 196 -1.12 -15.59 17.02
N GLU A 197 -0.84 -16.64 16.26
CA GLU A 197 0.29 -17.54 16.47
C GLU A 197 1.49 -17.11 15.60
N TYR A 198 2.63 -16.81 16.23
CA TYR A 198 3.85 -16.47 15.50
C TYR A 198 4.54 -17.74 15.01
N VAL A 199 4.71 -17.87 13.70
CA VAL A 199 5.28 -19.06 13.07
C VAL A 199 6.32 -18.70 12.01
N PRO A 200 7.25 -19.62 11.66
CA PRO A 200 8.08 -19.48 10.47
C PRO A 200 7.25 -19.35 9.19
N LEU A 201 7.80 -18.67 8.18
CA LEU A 201 7.12 -18.44 6.90
C LEU A 201 6.62 -19.75 6.26
N ASP A 202 7.45 -20.80 6.26
CA ASP A 202 7.09 -22.09 5.67
C ASP A 202 5.87 -22.74 6.33
N THR A 203 5.76 -22.65 7.67
CA THR A 203 4.59 -23.09 8.42
C THR A 203 3.36 -22.27 8.04
N LEU A 204 3.50 -20.94 7.99
CA LEU A 204 2.39 -20.06 7.61
C LEU A 204 1.85 -20.42 6.23
N VAL A 205 2.73 -20.55 5.23
CA VAL A 205 2.35 -20.76 3.83
C VAL A 205 1.70 -22.13 3.62
N SER A 206 2.21 -23.18 4.28
CA SER A 206 1.68 -24.54 4.13
C SER A 206 0.37 -24.79 4.90
N GLU A 207 0.14 -24.10 6.02
CA GLU A 207 -1.03 -24.32 6.85
C GLU A 207 -2.21 -23.41 6.55
N SER A 208 -2.00 -22.31 5.82
CA SER A 208 -3.02 -21.30 5.55
C SER A 208 -3.96 -21.66 4.40
N ASP A 209 -5.25 -21.40 4.59
CA ASP A 209 -6.26 -21.40 3.51
C ASP A 209 -6.34 -20.01 2.86
N PHE A 210 -5.99 -18.96 3.61
CA PHE A 210 -5.88 -17.60 3.10
C PHE A 210 -4.54 -17.02 3.53
N VAL A 211 -3.78 -16.47 2.59
CA VAL A 211 -2.52 -15.77 2.88
C VAL A 211 -2.69 -14.30 2.53
N VAL A 212 -2.43 -13.41 3.49
CA VAL A 212 -2.54 -11.96 3.33
C VAL A 212 -1.17 -11.31 3.56
N VAL A 213 -0.72 -10.54 2.58
CA VAL A 213 0.55 -9.82 2.61
C VAL A 213 0.31 -8.34 2.91
N SER A 214 0.77 -7.91 4.08
CA SER A 214 0.68 -6.52 4.57
C SER A 214 2.00 -6.01 5.15
N CYS A 215 3.13 -6.58 4.71
CA CYS A 215 4.47 -6.18 5.12
C CYS A 215 4.96 -4.93 4.38
N SER A 216 6.08 -4.34 4.81
CA SER A 216 6.76 -3.30 4.04
C SER A 216 7.65 -3.92 2.96
N LEU A 217 7.87 -3.21 1.85
CA LEU A 217 8.91 -3.58 0.88
C LEU A 217 10.28 -3.20 1.44
N THR A 218 11.15 -4.19 1.52
CA THR A 218 12.53 -4.14 2.01
C THR A 218 13.36 -5.15 1.22
N PRO A 219 14.70 -5.14 1.31
CA PRO A 219 15.53 -6.17 0.70
C PRO A 219 15.10 -7.60 1.10
N ASP A 220 14.67 -7.81 2.36
CA ASP A 220 14.25 -9.12 2.87
C ASP A 220 12.88 -9.58 2.34
N THR A 221 12.05 -8.65 1.86
CA THR A 221 10.66 -8.93 1.42
C THR A 221 10.48 -8.80 -0.08
N GLN A 222 11.47 -8.28 -0.80
CA GLN A 222 11.46 -8.20 -2.25
C GLN A 222 11.51 -9.60 -2.86
N GLY A 223 10.53 -9.94 -3.70
CA GLY A 223 10.40 -11.27 -4.30
C GLY A 223 10.12 -12.39 -3.30
N LEU A 224 9.67 -12.07 -2.08
CA LEU A 224 9.38 -13.06 -1.03
C LEU A 224 8.35 -14.11 -1.48
N CYS A 225 7.34 -13.67 -2.25
CA CYS A 225 6.31 -14.54 -2.79
C CYS A 225 6.71 -14.97 -4.21
N ASP A 226 7.61 -15.95 -4.26
CA ASP A 226 8.16 -16.57 -5.47
C ASP A 226 7.55 -17.96 -5.77
N LYS A 227 8.11 -18.66 -6.75
CA LYS A 227 7.74 -20.04 -7.10
C LYS A 227 7.77 -20.99 -5.91
N THR A 228 8.81 -20.90 -5.07
CA THR A 228 8.96 -21.76 -3.90
C THR A 228 7.84 -21.50 -2.90
N PHE A 229 7.52 -20.23 -2.65
CA PHE A 229 6.40 -19.80 -1.82
C PHE A 229 5.08 -20.39 -2.33
N PHE A 230 4.74 -20.19 -3.60
CA PHE A 230 3.47 -20.71 -4.15
C PHE A 230 3.41 -22.24 -4.20
N SER A 231 4.55 -22.92 -4.38
CA SER A 231 4.59 -24.39 -4.37
C SER A 231 4.22 -25.02 -3.03
N LYS A 232 4.44 -24.28 -1.92
CA LYS A 232 4.11 -24.71 -0.55
C LYS A 232 2.68 -24.39 -0.16
N MET A 233 2.01 -23.50 -0.88
CA MET A 233 0.61 -23.16 -0.62
C MET A 233 -0.33 -24.31 -0.95
N LYS A 234 -1.48 -24.37 -0.25
CA LYS A 234 -2.53 -25.35 -0.58
C LYS A 234 -3.13 -25.01 -1.95
N LYS A 235 -3.49 -26.05 -2.72
CA LYS A 235 -4.23 -25.88 -3.98
C LYS A 235 -5.55 -25.12 -3.85
N THR A 236 -6.17 -25.18 -2.67
CA THR A 236 -7.43 -24.49 -2.34
C THR A 236 -7.23 -23.11 -1.73
N SER A 237 -5.98 -22.65 -1.55
CA SER A 237 -5.72 -21.40 -0.86
C SER A 237 -5.90 -20.18 -1.74
N VAL A 238 -6.24 -19.05 -1.11
CA VAL A 238 -6.36 -17.74 -1.76
C VAL A 238 -5.26 -16.82 -1.27
N PHE A 239 -4.55 -16.18 -2.20
CA PHE A 239 -3.45 -15.25 -1.92
C PHE A 239 -3.88 -13.79 -2.09
N ILE A 240 -3.61 -12.93 -1.10
CA ILE A 240 -3.99 -11.51 -1.13
C ILE A 240 -2.76 -10.64 -0.88
N ASN A 241 -2.50 -9.66 -1.75
CA ASN A 241 -1.43 -8.68 -1.55
C ASN A 241 -1.94 -7.24 -1.58
N THR A 242 -1.76 -6.53 -0.46
CA THR A 242 -2.03 -5.09 -0.31
C THR A 242 -0.80 -4.33 0.21
N SER A 243 0.39 -4.92 0.04
CA SER A 243 1.67 -4.33 0.46
C SER A 243 2.33 -3.49 -0.65
N ARG A 244 3.17 -4.14 -1.47
CA ARG A 244 3.78 -3.63 -2.70
C ARG A 244 3.83 -4.74 -3.74
N GLY A 245 3.79 -4.36 -5.02
CA GLY A 245 3.92 -5.30 -6.12
C GLY A 245 5.23 -6.09 -6.07
N ALA A 246 6.35 -5.43 -5.74
CA ALA A 246 7.68 -6.05 -5.76
C ALA A 246 7.92 -7.11 -4.66
N VAL A 247 6.97 -7.31 -3.74
CA VAL A 247 6.98 -8.44 -2.81
C VAL A 247 6.65 -9.76 -3.53
N VAL A 248 5.97 -9.67 -4.68
CA VAL A 248 5.49 -10.81 -5.45
C VAL A 248 6.27 -10.94 -6.76
N ASN A 249 6.76 -12.15 -7.05
CA ASN A 249 7.14 -12.49 -8.41
C ASN A 249 5.84 -12.74 -9.21
N GLN A 250 5.48 -11.79 -10.09
CA GLN A 250 4.24 -11.86 -10.86
C GLN A 250 4.23 -12.97 -11.92
N GLU A 251 5.39 -13.37 -12.43
CA GLU A 251 5.51 -14.48 -13.37
C GLU A 251 5.21 -15.80 -12.66
N ASP A 252 5.82 -16.01 -11.49
CA ASP A 252 5.56 -17.18 -10.65
C ASP A 252 4.11 -17.23 -10.17
N LEU A 253 3.50 -16.07 -9.84
CA LEU A 253 2.09 -15.99 -9.49
C LEU A 253 1.20 -16.39 -10.68
N PHE A 254 1.51 -15.92 -11.89
CA PHE A 254 0.79 -16.30 -13.09
C PHE A 254 0.89 -17.81 -13.34
N GLU A 255 2.08 -18.41 -13.24
CA GLU A 255 2.26 -19.86 -13.35
C GLU A 255 1.44 -20.60 -12.29
N ALA A 256 1.48 -20.15 -11.04
CA ALA A 256 0.76 -20.80 -9.95
C ALA A 256 -0.77 -20.77 -10.14
N LEU A 257 -1.30 -19.65 -10.64
CA LEU A 257 -2.73 -19.52 -10.92
C LEU A 257 -3.17 -20.30 -12.16
N SER A 258 -2.40 -20.22 -13.24
CA SER A 258 -2.73 -20.88 -14.51
C SER A 258 -2.61 -22.41 -14.45
N SER A 259 -1.68 -22.93 -13.63
CA SER A 259 -1.50 -24.36 -13.38
C SER A 259 -2.44 -24.93 -12.30
N GLY A 260 -3.16 -24.08 -11.57
CA GLY A 260 -4.00 -24.50 -10.44
C GLY A 260 -3.21 -24.93 -9.20
N GLN A 261 -1.97 -24.44 -9.04
CA GLN A 261 -1.16 -24.61 -7.82
C GLN A 261 -1.80 -23.90 -6.62
N ILE A 262 -2.47 -22.78 -6.84
CA ILE A 262 -3.32 -22.09 -5.87
C ILE A 262 -4.68 -21.77 -6.49
N ALA A 263 -5.69 -21.50 -5.66
CA ALA A 263 -7.05 -21.34 -6.15
C ALA A 263 -7.28 -19.99 -6.84
N ALA A 264 -6.86 -18.90 -6.20
CA ALA A 264 -7.07 -17.54 -6.68
C ALA A 264 -6.11 -16.54 -6.03
N ALA A 265 -6.00 -15.36 -6.62
CA ALA A 265 -5.26 -14.24 -6.03
C ALA A 265 -6.00 -12.90 -6.17
N GLY A 266 -5.83 -12.04 -5.17
CA GLY A 266 -6.30 -10.65 -5.16
C GLY A 266 -5.14 -9.70 -4.92
N LEU A 267 -4.92 -8.74 -5.80
CA LEU A 267 -3.82 -7.78 -5.76
C LEU A 267 -4.38 -6.36 -5.74
N ASP A 268 -4.05 -5.56 -4.71
CA ASP A 268 -4.24 -4.10 -4.78
C ASP A 268 -3.00 -3.39 -5.33
N VAL A 269 -1.90 -4.13 -5.49
CA VAL A 269 -0.58 -3.59 -5.86
C VAL A 269 0.10 -4.47 -6.90
N THR A 270 0.85 -3.86 -7.81
CA THR A 270 1.47 -4.56 -8.96
C THR A 270 2.86 -4.00 -9.29
N THR A 271 3.59 -4.69 -10.17
CA THR A 271 4.87 -4.22 -10.71
C THR A 271 4.83 -4.32 -12.25
N PRO A 272 4.92 -3.21 -12.99
CA PRO A 272 4.83 -1.82 -12.54
C PRO A 272 3.38 -1.42 -12.18
N GLU A 273 3.21 -0.21 -11.65
CA GLU A 273 1.91 0.47 -11.55
C GLU A 273 1.89 1.70 -12.49
N PRO A 274 0.93 1.80 -13.43
CA PRO A 274 -0.16 0.85 -13.69
C PRO A 274 0.35 -0.44 -14.36
N LEU A 275 -0.33 -1.56 -14.07
CA LEU A 275 -0.09 -2.82 -14.76
C LEU A 275 -0.53 -2.68 -16.24
N PRO A 276 0.29 -3.09 -17.22
CA PRO A 276 -0.10 -3.06 -18.63
C PRO A 276 -1.41 -3.83 -18.87
N THR A 277 -2.31 -3.28 -19.69
CA THR A 277 -3.64 -3.88 -19.93
C THR A 277 -3.57 -5.22 -20.67
N ASN A 278 -2.45 -5.51 -21.33
CA ASN A 278 -2.17 -6.80 -21.97
C ASN A 278 -1.39 -7.78 -21.07
N HIS A 279 -1.21 -7.47 -19.78
CA HIS A 279 -0.45 -8.32 -18.88
C HIS A 279 -1.14 -9.68 -18.64
N PRO A 280 -0.41 -10.80 -18.62
CA PRO A 280 -1.00 -12.15 -18.52
C PRO A 280 -1.94 -12.35 -17.32
N LEU A 281 -1.63 -11.76 -16.16
CA LEU A 281 -2.50 -11.83 -14.97
C LEU A 281 -3.94 -11.33 -15.24
N LEU A 282 -4.12 -10.34 -16.11
CA LEU A 282 -5.44 -9.80 -16.44
C LEU A 282 -6.27 -10.72 -17.34
N THR A 283 -5.68 -11.79 -17.86
CA THR A 283 -6.39 -12.82 -18.64
C THR A 283 -7.00 -13.92 -17.74
N LEU A 284 -6.61 -13.97 -16.46
CA LEU A 284 -6.99 -15.03 -15.53
C LEU A 284 -8.26 -14.66 -14.75
N LYS A 285 -9.31 -15.48 -14.87
CA LYS A 285 -10.58 -15.27 -14.16
C LYS A 285 -10.47 -15.40 -12.62
N ASN A 286 -9.45 -16.12 -12.14
CA ASN A 286 -9.15 -16.29 -10.72
C ASN A 286 -8.08 -15.31 -10.20
N CYS A 287 -7.82 -14.22 -10.94
CA CYS A 287 -6.98 -13.12 -10.47
C CYS A 287 -7.80 -11.82 -10.44
N VAL A 288 -7.89 -11.19 -9.28
CA VAL A 288 -8.53 -9.89 -9.10
C VAL A 288 -7.45 -8.85 -8.91
N VAL A 289 -7.43 -7.80 -9.73
CA VAL A 289 -6.45 -6.71 -9.63
C VAL A 289 -7.18 -5.39 -9.41
N LEU A 290 -6.80 -4.65 -8.37
CA LEU A 290 -7.28 -3.31 -8.05
C LEU A 290 -6.16 -2.29 -8.25
N PRO A 291 -6.48 -1.02 -8.57
CA PRO A 291 -5.48 -0.01 -8.90
C PRO A 291 -5.01 0.76 -7.66
N HIS A 292 -4.46 0.08 -6.65
CA HIS A 292 -3.87 0.68 -5.44
C HIS A 292 -4.82 1.61 -4.69
N ILE A 293 -5.99 1.09 -4.34
CA ILE A 293 -7.07 1.85 -3.69
C ILE A 293 -7.16 1.62 -2.18
N GLY A 294 -6.13 1.02 -1.55
CA GLY A 294 -6.09 0.71 -0.11
C GLY A 294 -6.68 1.78 0.81
N SER A 295 -6.22 3.02 0.67
CA SER A 295 -6.64 4.14 1.51
C SER A 295 -7.75 5.01 0.91
N ALA A 296 -8.43 4.55 -0.16
CA ALA A 296 -9.27 5.38 -1.02
C ALA A 296 -10.68 5.63 -0.46
N THR A 297 -10.77 6.26 0.70
CA THR A 297 -12.01 6.91 1.17
C THR A 297 -11.79 8.42 1.23
N TYR A 298 -12.85 9.21 1.01
CA TYR A 298 -12.74 10.68 1.07
C TYR A 298 -12.21 11.15 2.43
N SER A 299 -12.71 10.57 3.53
CA SER A 299 -12.28 10.91 4.89
C SER A 299 -10.82 10.56 5.13
N THR A 300 -10.39 9.34 4.79
CA THR A 300 -9.00 8.91 4.98
C THR A 300 -8.04 9.75 4.13
N ARG A 301 -8.35 10.01 2.86
CA ARG A 301 -7.51 10.86 2.00
C ARG A 301 -7.44 12.30 2.50
N GLY A 302 -8.55 12.85 3.02
CA GLY A 302 -8.58 14.16 3.67
C GLY A 302 -7.63 14.23 4.87
N VAL A 303 -7.75 13.28 5.81
CA VAL A 303 -6.90 13.22 7.02
C VAL A 303 -5.43 13.00 6.67
N MET A 304 -5.12 12.12 5.70
CA MET A 304 -3.75 11.93 5.20
C MET A 304 -3.19 13.23 4.62
N SER A 305 -3.99 13.96 3.83
CA SER A 305 -3.57 15.22 3.24
C SER A 305 -3.28 16.29 4.29
N GLU A 306 -4.11 16.38 5.33
CA GLU A 306 -3.90 17.26 6.48
C GLU A 306 -2.62 16.92 7.23
N LEU A 307 -2.43 15.65 7.59
CA LEU A 307 -1.23 15.18 8.29
C LEU A 307 0.04 15.48 7.48
N THR A 308 0.01 15.24 6.18
CA THR A 308 1.13 15.51 5.28
C THR A 308 1.45 17.00 5.23
N ALA A 309 0.44 17.88 5.17
CA ALA A 309 0.67 19.32 5.20
C ALA A 309 1.26 19.78 6.54
N ASN A 310 0.76 19.27 7.66
CA ASN A 310 1.24 19.63 9.00
C ASN A 310 2.68 19.13 9.25
N ASN A 311 3.02 17.91 8.81
CA ASN A 311 4.38 17.40 8.84
C ASN A 311 5.33 18.29 8.03
N LEU A 312 4.92 18.70 6.83
CA LEU A 312 5.72 19.58 5.99
C LEU A 312 5.98 20.93 6.68
N LEU A 313 4.93 21.59 7.19
CA LEU A 313 5.06 22.89 7.85
C LEU A 313 5.94 22.81 9.10
N ALA A 314 5.73 21.81 9.96
CA ALA A 314 6.57 21.61 11.14
C ALA A 314 8.04 21.34 10.77
N GLY A 315 8.27 20.58 9.70
CA GLY A 315 9.61 20.35 9.16
C GLY A 315 10.30 21.63 8.69
N LEU A 316 9.55 22.51 8.00
CA LEU A 316 10.05 23.79 7.51
C LEU A 316 10.43 24.75 8.64
N THR A 317 9.68 24.75 9.75
CA THR A 317 9.93 25.61 10.91
C THR A 317 10.89 25.01 11.95
N GLY A 318 11.30 23.74 11.77
CA GLY A 318 12.12 23.03 12.75
C GLY A 318 11.37 22.57 14.00
N SER A 319 10.03 22.59 13.96
CA SER A 319 9.16 22.15 15.07
C SER A 319 8.96 20.62 15.04
N GLU A 320 8.36 20.06 16.09
CA GLU A 320 7.99 18.65 16.13
C GLU A 320 6.93 18.34 15.06
N MET A 321 7.16 17.31 14.23
CA MET A 321 6.16 16.88 13.25
C MET A 321 5.14 15.96 13.94
N PRO A 322 3.85 16.05 13.60
CA PRO A 322 2.85 15.10 14.10
C PRO A 322 3.18 13.64 13.80
N SER A 323 3.85 13.35 12.68
CA SER A 323 4.30 12.00 12.32
C SER A 323 5.61 12.04 11.53
N GLU A 324 6.72 12.06 12.26
CA GLU A 324 8.07 11.97 11.71
C GLU A 324 8.54 10.52 11.57
N LEU A 325 9.12 10.18 10.42
CA LEU A 325 9.89 8.96 10.25
C LEU A 325 11.27 9.16 10.89
N LYS A 326 11.61 8.34 11.89
CA LYS A 326 12.93 8.37 12.52
C LYS A 326 13.94 7.62 11.64
N LEU A 327 14.94 8.35 11.12
CA LEU A 327 15.94 7.86 10.18
C LEU A 327 17.20 7.33 10.87
#